data_AF-A0A7S2X712-F1
#
_entry.id   AF-A0A7S2X712-F1
#
_cell.length_a   1.000
_cell.length_b   1.000
_cell.length_c   1.000
_cell.angle_alpha   90.00
_cell.angle_beta   90.00
_cell.angle_gamma   90.00
#
_symmetry.space_group_name_H-M   'P 1'
#
loop_
_entity.id
_entity.type
_entity.pdbx_description
1 polymer ?
#
loop_
_entity_poly.entity_id
_entity_poly.type
_entity_poly.pdbx_seq_one_letter_code
_entity_poly.pdbx_strand_id
1 'polypeptide(L)'
;RGGDDAVTTTTTITMERIQSILDEMAHKGVKPIRYTFGCLIAAKPTPREALGVLDEMKKDRVYPDARIYNAILKKCRDAGDAETALIVLDTMKRNNVEPDTYTAGNIKGLNGLESVRSALLDKVFSNDSGNTKTRGRARGRPQRRKGSKPK
;
A
#
# COMPACT_ATOMS: atom_id res chain seq x y z
N ARG A 1 -8.10 -33.44 -6.64
CA ARG A 1 -9.16 -32.62 -7.27
C ARG A 1 -10.19 -32.19 -6.21
N GLY A 2 -9.76 -31.72 -5.03
CA GLY A 2 -10.65 -31.43 -3.89
C GLY A 2 -10.15 -30.32 -2.98
N GLY A 3 -9.32 -29.41 -3.50
CA GLY A 3 -8.83 -28.24 -2.77
C GLY A 3 -9.68 -26.99 -2.99
N ASP A 4 -10.43 -26.92 -4.09
CA ASP A 4 -11.10 -25.70 -4.52
C ASP A 4 -12.47 -25.51 -3.85
N ASP A 5 -13.17 -26.60 -3.48
CA ASP A 5 -14.52 -26.51 -2.90
C ASP A 5 -14.52 -25.93 -1.47
N ALA A 6 -13.59 -26.37 -0.61
CA ALA A 6 -13.54 -25.90 0.78
C ALA A 6 -13.09 -24.44 0.90
N VAL A 7 -12.16 -24.00 0.05
CA VAL A 7 -11.73 -22.59 -0.03
C VAL A 7 -12.86 -21.72 -0.58
N THR A 8 -13.59 -22.20 -1.59
CA THR A 8 -14.73 -21.46 -2.17
C THR A 8 -15.85 -21.31 -1.15
N THR A 9 -16.27 -22.38 -0.46
CA THR A 9 -17.32 -22.29 0.58
C THR A 9 -16.90 -21.41 1.75
N THR A 10 -15.66 -21.52 2.24
CA THR A 10 -15.17 -20.69 3.36
C THR A 10 -15.12 -19.22 2.97
N THR A 11 -14.69 -18.90 1.75
CA THR A 11 -14.66 -17.53 1.22
C THR A 11 -16.08 -16.96 1.10
N THR A 12 -17.04 -17.74 0.58
CA THR A 12 -18.45 -17.33 0.48
C THR A 12 -19.10 -17.08 1.85
N ILE A 13 -18.85 -17.94 2.84
CA ILE A 13 -19.36 -17.75 4.21
C ILE A 13 -18.81 -16.46 4.84
N THR A 14 -17.54 -16.12 4.58
CA THR A 14 -16.96 -14.85 5.06
C THR A 14 -17.51 -13.63 4.31
N MET A 15 -17.84 -13.77 3.03
CA MET A 15 -18.45 -12.71 2.22
C MET A 15 -19.83 -12.32 2.75
N GLU A 16 -20.71 -13.30 2.97
CA GLU A 16 -22.06 -13.04 3.51
C GLU A 16 -21.97 -12.39 4.89
N ARG A 17 -21.00 -12.81 5.72
CA ARG A 17 -20.76 -12.22 7.03
C ARG A 17 -20.30 -10.76 6.93
N ILE A 18 -19.38 -10.44 6.01
CA ILE A 18 -18.90 -9.07 5.81
C ILE A 18 -20.02 -8.18 5.25
N GLN A 19 -20.81 -8.69 4.30
CA GLN A 19 -21.95 -7.96 3.75
C GLN A 19 -23.02 -7.69 4.82
N SER A 20 -23.35 -8.68 5.66
CA SER A 20 -24.26 -8.51 6.77
C SER A 20 -23.78 -7.46 7.78
N ILE A 21 -22.47 -7.42 8.07
CA ILE A 21 -21.89 -6.37 8.93
C ILE A 21 -22.01 -5.00 8.26
N LEU A 22 -21.77 -4.90 6.95
CA LEU A 22 -21.93 -3.64 6.21
C LEU A 22 -23.38 -3.15 6.23
N ASP A 23 -24.35 -4.05 6.04
CA ASP A 23 -25.78 -3.73 6.10
C ASP A 23 -26.20 -3.31 7.51
N GLU A 24 -25.72 -4.00 8.55
CA GLU A 24 -25.94 -3.59 9.94
C GLU A 24 -25.33 -2.22 10.26
N MET A 25 -24.11 -1.95 9.76
CA MET A 25 -23.45 -0.66 9.93
C MET A 25 -24.27 0.45 9.24
N ALA A 26 -24.77 0.20 8.02
CA ALA A 26 -25.65 1.11 7.30
C ALA A 26 -26.96 1.35 8.07
N HIS A 27 -27.62 0.31 8.56
CA HIS A 27 -28.85 0.40 9.38
C HIS A 27 -28.64 1.17 10.68
N LYS A 28 -27.47 1.03 11.31
CA LYS A 28 -27.11 1.74 12.55
C LYS A 28 -26.54 3.15 12.29
N GLY A 29 -26.43 3.58 11.03
CA GLY A 29 -25.84 4.87 10.65
C GLY A 29 -24.34 4.98 10.94
N VAL A 30 -23.67 3.84 11.15
CA VAL A 30 -22.23 3.77 11.44
C VAL A 30 -21.48 3.63 10.12
N LYS A 31 -20.52 4.52 9.85
CA LYS A 31 -19.74 4.46 8.62
C LYS A 31 -18.71 3.33 8.67
N PRO A 32 -18.51 2.59 7.56
CA PRO A 32 -17.42 1.63 7.46
C PRO A 32 -16.08 2.30 7.74
N ILE A 33 -15.21 1.60 8.47
CA ILE A 33 -13.84 2.05 8.74
C ILE A 33 -12.86 1.29 7.87
N ARG A 34 -11.61 1.75 7.83
CA ARG A 34 -10.54 1.14 7.02
C ARG A 34 -10.40 -0.37 7.23
N TYR A 35 -10.60 -0.84 8.46
CA TYR A 35 -10.55 -2.27 8.78
C TYR A 35 -11.66 -3.06 8.06
N THR A 36 -12.89 -2.53 8.01
CA THR A 36 -14.03 -3.14 7.30
C THR A 36 -13.72 -3.32 5.82
N PHE A 37 -13.13 -2.31 5.18
CA PHE A 37 -12.70 -2.40 3.78
C PHE A 37 -11.54 -3.37 3.56
N GLY A 38 -10.61 -3.48 4.52
CA GLY A 38 -9.56 -4.51 4.47
C GLY A 38 -10.12 -5.93 4.45
N CYS A 39 -11.15 -6.20 5.26
CA CYS A 39 -11.88 -7.47 5.22
C CYS A 39 -12.59 -7.69 3.88
N LEU A 40 -13.26 -6.66 3.35
CA LEU A 40 -13.95 -6.73 2.07
C LEU A 40 -12.97 -7.06 0.92
N ILE A 41 -11.82 -6.40 0.88
CA ILE A 41 -10.74 -6.67 -0.09
C ILE A 41 -10.24 -8.11 0.02
N ALA A 42 -10.01 -8.60 1.24
CA ALA A 42 -9.55 -9.97 1.45
C ALA A 42 -10.58 -10.99 0.92
N ALA A 43 -11.86 -10.69 1.13
CA ALA A 43 -12.95 -11.56 0.70
C ALA A 43 -13.13 -11.56 -0.83
N LYS A 44 -12.87 -10.45 -1.55
CA LYS A 44 -13.11 -10.38 -3.00
C LYS A 44 -12.37 -11.52 -3.75
N PRO A 45 -13.04 -12.32 -4.59
CA PRO A 45 -12.45 -13.49 -5.23
C PRO A 45 -11.31 -13.11 -6.19
N THR A 46 -11.46 -12.00 -6.91
CA THR A 46 -10.48 -11.57 -7.92
C THR A 46 -9.73 -10.29 -7.49
N PRO A 47 -8.48 -10.11 -7.94
CA PRO A 47 -7.75 -8.85 -7.71
C PRO A 47 -8.47 -7.63 -8.29
N ARG A 48 -9.16 -7.81 -9.42
CA ARG A 48 -9.94 -6.76 -10.08
C ARG A 48 -11.14 -6.31 -9.25
N GLU A 49 -11.87 -7.24 -8.63
CA GLU A 49 -12.95 -6.90 -7.70
C GLU A 49 -12.41 -6.25 -6.42
N ALA A 50 -11.27 -6.71 -5.92
CA ALA A 50 -10.58 -6.09 -4.79
C ALA A 50 -10.17 -4.64 -5.08
N LEU A 51 -9.75 -4.35 -6.31
CA LEU A 51 -9.47 -2.98 -6.75
C LEU A 51 -10.72 -2.09 -6.73
N GLY A 52 -11.88 -2.62 -7.13
CA GLY A 52 -13.15 -1.88 -7.11
C GLY A 52 -13.57 -1.40 -5.71
N VAL A 53 -13.11 -2.07 -4.65
CA VAL A 53 -13.35 -1.65 -3.27
C VAL A 53 -12.71 -0.28 -2.97
N LEU A 54 -11.64 0.12 -3.68
CA LEU A 54 -11.03 1.45 -3.52
C LEU A 54 -11.99 2.58 -3.92
N ASP A 55 -12.84 2.36 -4.93
CA ASP A 55 -13.87 3.33 -5.33
C ASP A 55 -14.98 3.42 -4.28
N GLU A 56 -15.34 2.30 -3.65
CA GLU A 56 -16.29 2.27 -2.53
C GLU A 56 -15.73 3.03 -1.31
N MET A 57 -14.47 2.81 -0.95
CA MET A 57 -13.77 3.56 0.10
C MET A 57 -13.85 5.07 -0.14
N LYS A 58 -13.62 5.51 -1.37
CA LYS A 58 -13.68 6.93 -1.75
C LYS A 58 -15.08 7.51 -1.60
N LYS A 59 -16.14 6.76 -1.95
CA LYS A 59 -17.54 7.18 -1.77
C LYS A 59 -17.87 7.43 -0.30
N ASP A 60 -17.35 6.58 0.57
CA ASP A 60 -17.55 6.69 2.03
C ASP A 60 -16.58 7.67 2.72
N ARG A 61 -15.77 8.38 1.94
CA ARG A 61 -14.73 9.32 2.41
C ARG A 61 -13.67 8.66 3.30
N VAL A 62 -13.42 7.37 3.06
CA VAL A 62 -12.34 6.61 3.69
C VAL A 62 -11.19 6.51 2.68
N TYR A 63 -10.00 6.94 3.09
CA TYR A 63 -8.84 6.89 2.21
C TYR A 63 -8.04 5.59 2.43
N PRO A 64 -7.65 4.89 1.34
CA PRO A 64 -6.80 3.73 1.43
C PRO A 64 -5.39 4.12 1.90
N ASP A 65 -4.77 3.24 2.69
CA ASP A 65 -3.38 3.37 3.12
C ASP A 65 -2.51 2.28 2.48
N ALA A 66 -1.21 2.29 2.79
CA ALA A 66 -0.28 1.29 2.27
C ALA A 66 -0.72 -0.15 2.56
N ARG A 67 -1.39 -0.42 3.70
CA ARG A 67 -1.85 -1.77 4.06
C ARG A 67 -2.96 -2.24 3.13
N ILE A 68 -3.88 -1.35 2.77
CA ILE A 68 -4.96 -1.62 1.82
C ILE A 68 -4.38 -1.93 0.43
N TYR A 69 -3.48 -1.10 -0.07
CA TYR A 69 -2.80 -1.36 -1.36
C TYR A 69 -2.01 -2.67 -1.35
N ASN A 70 -1.28 -2.94 -0.28
CA ASN A 70 -0.52 -4.17 -0.11
C ASN A 70 -1.41 -5.42 -0.07
N ALA A 71 -2.62 -5.33 0.48
CA ALA A 71 -3.57 -6.44 0.46
C ALA A 71 -4.02 -6.78 -0.97
N ILE A 72 -4.31 -5.76 -1.79
CA ILE A 72 -4.68 -5.96 -3.19
C ILE A 72 -3.49 -6.49 -3.99
N LEU A 73 -2.28 -5.93 -3.78
CA LEU A 73 -1.05 -6.40 -4.46
C LEU A 73 -0.70 -7.84 -4.10
N LYS A 74 -0.88 -8.24 -2.84
CA LYS A 74 -0.71 -9.64 -2.42
C LYS A 74 -1.66 -10.55 -3.21
N LYS A 75 -2.93 -10.15 -3.34
CA LYS A 75 -3.92 -10.91 -4.11
C LYS A 75 -3.56 -10.96 -5.61
N CYS A 76 -3.06 -9.86 -6.18
CA CYS A 76 -2.54 -9.83 -7.56
C CYS A 76 -1.38 -10.82 -7.73
N ARG A 77 -0.42 -10.84 -6.79
CA ARG A 77 0.70 -11.78 -6.78
C ARG A 77 0.24 -13.23 -6.75
N ASP A 78 -0.67 -13.55 -5.82
CA ASP A 78 -1.17 -14.91 -5.64
C ASP A 78 -1.98 -15.37 -6.86
N ALA A 79 -2.62 -14.45 -7.59
CA ALA A 79 -3.35 -14.70 -8.84
C ALA A 79 -2.48 -14.62 -10.12
N GLY A 80 -1.22 -14.15 -10.04
CA GLY A 80 -0.38 -13.89 -11.21
C GLY A 80 -0.86 -12.74 -12.09
N ASP A 81 -1.70 -11.83 -11.58
CA ASP A 81 -2.29 -10.72 -12.32
C ASP A 81 -1.39 -9.48 -12.29
N ALA A 82 -0.45 -9.46 -13.24
CA ALA A 82 0.49 -8.35 -13.43
C ALA A 82 -0.21 -7.05 -13.83
N GLU A 83 -1.26 -7.13 -14.64
CA GLU A 83 -1.96 -5.96 -15.17
C GLU A 83 -2.66 -5.19 -14.04
N THR A 84 -3.45 -5.88 -13.20
CA THR A 84 -4.11 -5.25 -12.06
C THR A 84 -3.09 -4.70 -11.07
N ALA A 85 -1.97 -5.39 -10.82
CA ALA A 85 -0.93 -4.90 -9.92
C ALA A 85 -0.32 -3.57 -10.38
N LEU A 86 -0.13 -3.37 -11.69
CA LEU A 86 0.35 -2.09 -12.24
C LEU A 86 -0.65 -0.96 -11.97
N ILE A 87 -1.94 -1.22 -12.17
CA ILE A 87 -3.00 -0.24 -11.90
C ILE A 87 -3.02 0.13 -10.42
N VAL A 88 -2.84 -0.85 -9.53
CA VAL A 88 -2.78 -0.64 -8.08
C VAL A 88 -1.60 0.26 -7.70
N LEU A 89 -0.40 0.02 -8.26
CA LEU A 89 0.79 0.83 -7.99
C LEU A 89 0.64 2.28 -8.51
N ASP A 90 0.08 2.44 -9.71
CA ASP A 90 -0.16 3.78 -10.26
C ASP A 90 -1.20 4.55 -9.42
N THR A 91 -2.23 3.85 -8.94
CA THR A 91 -3.25 4.43 -8.04
C THR A 91 -2.65 4.81 -6.69
N MET A 92 -1.74 3.99 -6.15
CA MET A 92 -1.03 4.26 -4.90
C MET A 92 -0.18 5.54 -5.01
N LYS A 93 0.55 5.71 -6.13
CA LYS A 93 1.29 6.94 -6.43
C LYS A 93 0.37 8.14 -6.61
N ARG A 94 -0.72 8.02 -7.37
CA ARG A 94 -1.70 9.11 -7.56
C ARG A 94 -2.34 9.58 -6.26
N ASN A 95 -2.46 8.68 -5.28
CA ASN A 95 -2.97 8.98 -3.94
C ASN A 95 -1.88 9.39 -2.95
N ASN A 96 -0.64 9.63 -3.40
CA ASN A 96 0.52 9.98 -2.58
C ASN A 96 0.78 8.99 -1.41
N VAL A 97 0.53 7.69 -1.65
CA VAL A 97 0.85 6.64 -0.69
C VAL A 97 2.19 6.03 -1.09
N GLU A 98 3.17 6.07 -0.20
CA GLU A 98 4.51 5.55 -0.50
C GLU A 98 4.54 4.02 -0.43
N PRO A 99 5.16 3.36 -1.43
CA PRO A 99 5.48 1.93 -1.38
C PRO A 99 6.33 1.59 -0.16
N ASP A 100 6.00 0.49 0.52
CA ASP A 100 6.81 -0.02 1.63
C ASP A 100 7.58 -1.30 1.23
N THR A 101 8.28 -1.89 2.20
CA THR A 101 9.01 -3.15 1.99
C THR A 101 8.09 -4.31 1.59
N TYR A 102 6.83 -4.30 2.03
CA TYR A 102 5.85 -5.31 1.64
C TYR A 102 5.39 -5.11 0.20
N THR A 103 5.21 -3.85 -0.24
CA THR A 103 4.94 -3.51 -1.63
C THR A 103 6.03 -4.08 -2.53
N ALA A 104 7.31 -3.83 -2.21
CA ALA A 104 8.44 -4.35 -2.98
C ALA A 104 8.48 -5.89 -3.02
N GLY A 105 8.18 -6.56 -1.89
CA GLY A 105 8.10 -8.01 -1.80
C GLY A 105 6.99 -8.62 -2.66
N ASN A 106 5.80 -8.00 -2.66
CA ASN A 106 4.68 -8.44 -3.50
C ASN A 106 5.00 -8.32 -5.00
N ILE A 107 5.64 -7.22 -5.40
CA ILE A 107 6.09 -6.97 -6.78
C ILE A 107 7.15 -8.01 -7.20
N LYS A 108 8.11 -8.34 -6.34
CA LYS A 108 9.15 -9.36 -6.61
C LYS A 108 8.59 -10.77 -6.83
N GLY A 109 7.50 -11.11 -6.15
CA GLY A 109 6.87 -12.42 -6.34
C GLY A 109 5.91 -12.50 -7.53
N LEU A 110 5.66 -11.40 -8.24
CA LEU A 110 4.65 -11.34 -9.30
C LEU A 110 5.26 -11.70 -10.66
N ASN A 111 4.85 -12.85 -11.19
CA ASN A 111 5.29 -13.33 -12.49
C ASN A 111 4.74 -12.45 -13.62
N GLY A 112 5.54 -12.18 -14.66
CA GLY A 112 5.13 -11.37 -15.81
C GLY A 112 5.30 -9.85 -15.65
N LEU A 113 5.63 -9.37 -14.44
CA LEU A 113 5.89 -7.96 -14.23
C LEU A 113 7.32 -7.54 -14.63
N GLU A 114 8.32 -8.42 -14.56
CA GLU A 114 9.76 -8.08 -14.74
C GLU A 114 10.07 -7.27 -16.01
N SER A 115 9.34 -7.50 -17.11
CA SER A 115 9.49 -6.77 -18.38
C SER A 115 8.90 -5.34 -18.35
N VAL A 116 7.86 -5.10 -17.54
CA VAL A 116 7.20 -3.78 -17.37
C VAL A 116 7.73 -3.05 -16.11
N ARG A 117 8.29 -3.83 -15.18
CA ARG A 117 8.80 -3.45 -13.87
C ARG A 117 9.95 -2.46 -13.96
N SER A 118 10.93 -2.66 -14.84
CA SER A 118 12.06 -1.72 -14.95
C SER A 118 11.57 -0.31 -15.32
N ALA A 119 10.66 -0.21 -16.28
CA ALA A 119 10.15 1.07 -16.77
C ALA A 119 9.21 1.78 -15.78
N LEU A 120 8.43 1.02 -14.99
CA LEU A 120 7.50 1.61 -14.02
C LEU A 120 8.15 1.86 -12.66
N LEU A 121 9.03 0.96 -12.18
CA LEU A 121 9.74 1.18 -10.91
C LEU A 121 10.69 2.39 -11.02
N ASP A 122 11.37 2.60 -12.16
CA ASP A 122 12.15 3.82 -12.39
C ASP A 122 11.30 5.09 -12.46
N LYS A 123 9.97 5.00 -12.60
CA LYS A 123 9.08 6.16 -12.54
C LYS A 123 8.37 6.31 -11.20
N VAL A 124 8.15 5.20 -10.49
CA VAL A 124 7.42 5.17 -9.21
C VAL A 124 8.37 5.33 -8.02
N PHE A 125 9.58 4.77 -8.08
CA PHE A 125 10.58 4.81 -7.01
C PHE A 125 11.67 5.88 -7.24
N SER A 126 11.76 6.50 -8.42
CA SER A 126 12.74 7.57 -8.69
C SER A 126 12.33 8.95 -8.19
N ASN A 127 11.76 9.06 -7.00
CA ASN A 127 11.51 10.38 -6.43
C ASN A 127 11.76 10.41 -4.92
N ASP A 128 12.98 10.04 -4.47
CA ASP A 128 13.69 10.77 -3.40
C ASP A 128 15.19 10.40 -3.22
N SER A 129 16.01 10.47 -4.28
CA SER A 129 17.48 10.50 -4.09
C SER A 129 18.05 11.92 -3.98
N GLY A 130 17.20 12.91 -3.69
CA GLY A 130 17.60 14.31 -3.78
C GLY A 130 16.90 15.22 -2.79
N ASN A 131 17.09 15.03 -1.47
CA ASN A 131 17.34 16.11 -0.50
C ASN A 131 17.38 15.61 0.96
N THR A 132 18.50 15.03 1.42
CA THR A 132 18.82 15.02 2.86
C THR A 132 20.15 15.74 3.13
N LYS A 133 20.03 17.05 3.37
CA LYS A 133 20.83 17.86 4.30
C LYS A 133 22.34 17.54 4.39
N THR A 134 23.13 18.33 3.65
CA THR A 134 24.44 18.82 4.12
C THR A 134 24.48 20.36 4.14
N ARG A 135 23.49 21.00 4.79
CA ARG A 135 23.66 22.37 5.29
C ARG A 135 24.17 22.32 6.73
N GLY A 136 25.43 21.93 6.89
CA GLY A 136 26.18 22.16 8.12
C GLY A 136 26.62 23.62 8.18
N ARG A 137 25.80 24.50 8.77
CA ARG A 137 26.25 25.82 9.21
C ARG A 137 25.86 26.04 10.67
N ALA A 138 26.86 26.53 11.41
CA ALA A 138 26.84 27.06 12.77
C ALA A 138 26.93 26.07 13.94
N ARG A 139 28.15 25.89 14.46
CA ARG A 139 28.41 26.07 15.90
C ARG A 139 29.67 26.91 16.08
N GLY A 140 29.49 28.12 16.58
CA GLY A 140 30.58 28.95 17.06
C GLY A 140 31.21 28.37 18.32
N ARG A 141 32.51 28.61 18.48
CA ARG A 141 33.17 28.90 19.76
C ARG A 141 34.49 29.62 19.46
N PRO A 142 34.71 30.84 19.98
CA PRO A 142 36.02 31.46 19.97
C PRO A 142 36.81 30.95 21.18
N GLN A 143 37.96 30.31 20.96
CA GLN A 143 38.91 29.97 22.02
C GLN A 143 39.83 31.18 22.25
N ARG A 144 39.63 31.90 23.37
CA ARG A 144 40.53 32.96 23.84
C ARG A 144 41.61 32.39 24.76
N ARG A 145 42.87 32.75 24.46
CA ARG A 145 44.04 32.94 25.36
C ARG A 145 44.62 31.65 25.97
N LYS A 146 45.92 31.42 26.11
CA LYS A 146 47.12 32.22 26.47
C LYS A 146 48.34 31.50 25.84
N GLY A 147 49.53 32.04 25.60
CA GLY A 147 50.21 33.30 25.85
C GLY A 147 51.70 33.06 25.58
N SER A 148 52.45 34.07 25.13
CA SER A 148 53.92 34.05 25.12
C SER A 148 54.40 35.49 25.28
N LYS A 149 54.99 35.80 26.44
CA LYS A 149 55.78 37.03 26.63
C LYS A 149 57.17 36.83 25.98
N PRO A 150 57.78 37.88 25.41
CA PRO A 150 59.15 37.81 24.91
C PRO A 150 60.16 38.03 26.06
N LYS A 151 61.38 37.54 25.86
CA LYS A 151 62.60 38.09 26.45
C LYS A 151 63.36 38.82 25.34
#